data_AF-A0A6U5EG45-F1
#
_entry.id   AF-A0A6U5EG45-F1
#
_cell.length_a   1.000
_cell.length_b   1.000
_cell.length_c   1.000
_cell.angle_alpha   90.00
_cell.angle_beta   90.00
_cell.angle_gamma   90.00
#
_symmetry.space_group_name_H-M   'P 1'
#
loop_
_entity.id
_entity.type
_entity.pdbx_description
1 polymer ?
#
loop_
_entity_poly.entity_id
_entity_poly.type
_entity_poly.pdbx_seq_one_letter_code
_entity_poly.pdbx_strand_id
1 'polypeptide(L)'
;MMENPVFTSASPSDFWGQKWNLVIHENLKRGVYKPVRKRFSRNVAMVSSFVASGIFHEWILLVIYFRNYSECQDIRPCYKPVLGGALSFFAWNAVLVFLEYATGGVSIMPKFAAALPRFLRSLLVVFLALPLAHVFTKPYIDGHLFHDFRVALPILVKVS
;
A
#
# COMPACT_ATOMS: atom_id res chain seq x y z
N MET A 1 15.85 1.18 -3.35
CA MET A 1 16.38 1.81 -2.13
C MET A 1 15.24 2.54 -1.43
N MET A 2 15.16 2.48 -0.10
CA MET A 2 14.14 3.16 0.72
C MET A 2 14.81 4.29 1.51
N GLU A 3 14.16 5.45 1.58
CA GLU A 3 14.70 6.63 2.29
C GLU A 3 13.84 6.96 3.51
N ASN A 4 14.09 6.25 4.60
CA ASN A 4 13.41 6.41 5.91
C ASN A 4 11.97 6.98 5.83
N PRO A 5 11.04 6.26 5.17
CA PRO A 5 9.70 6.78 4.89
C PRO A 5 8.88 6.98 6.17
N VAL A 6 9.09 6.12 7.17
CA VAL A 6 8.33 6.16 8.43
C VAL A 6 8.62 7.42 9.25
N PHE A 7 9.87 7.87 9.30
CA PHE A 7 10.27 8.99 10.17
C PHE A 7 10.42 10.32 9.45
N THR A 8 10.41 10.34 8.11
CA THR A 8 10.71 11.57 7.36
C THR A 8 9.64 11.99 6.36
N SER A 9 8.62 11.17 6.09
CA SER A 9 7.57 11.53 5.12
C SER A 9 6.73 12.71 5.60
N ALA A 10 6.59 13.74 4.77
CA ALA A 10 5.80 14.93 5.11
C ALA A 10 4.35 14.85 4.61
N SER A 11 4.07 13.95 3.66
CA SER A 11 2.74 13.72 3.11
C SER A 11 2.60 12.30 2.54
N PRO A 12 1.36 11.82 2.26
CA PRO A 12 1.13 10.53 1.61
C PRO A 12 1.80 10.41 0.24
N SER A 13 1.76 11.47 -0.58
CA SER A 13 2.44 11.49 -1.87
C SER A 13 3.97 11.46 -1.75
N ASP A 14 4.55 12.07 -0.72
CA ASP A 14 5.98 11.98 -0.40
C ASP A 14 6.37 10.57 0.08
N PHE A 15 5.55 9.95 0.93
CA PHE A 15 5.73 8.56 1.37
C PHE A 15 5.78 7.59 0.20
N TRP A 16 4.73 7.54 -0.63
CA TRP A 16 4.62 6.57 -1.72
C TRP A 16 5.40 6.95 -2.98
N GLY A 17 5.68 8.24 -3.16
CA GLY A 17 6.28 8.77 -4.38
C GLY A 17 7.81 8.88 -4.31
N GLN A 18 8.38 9.12 -3.14
CA GLN A 18 9.80 9.53 -3.03
C GLN A 18 10.59 8.73 -2.00
N LYS A 19 9.94 7.97 -1.11
CA LYS A 19 10.63 7.34 0.03
C LYS A 19 10.39 5.85 0.15
N TRP A 20 9.18 5.40 -0.16
CA TRP A 20 8.82 3.99 -0.15
C TRP A 20 9.13 3.33 -1.50
N ASN A 21 9.94 2.27 -1.45
CA ASN A 21 10.23 1.37 -2.57
C ASN A 21 10.45 2.06 -3.93
N LEU A 22 11.50 2.89 -4.01
CA LEU A 22 11.81 3.72 -5.19
C LEU A 22 11.99 2.93 -6.50
N VAL A 23 12.38 1.66 -6.41
CA VAL A 23 12.52 0.80 -7.58
C VAL A 23 11.14 0.53 -8.20
N ILE A 24 10.17 0.15 -7.37
CA ILE A 24 8.80 -0.07 -7.82
C ILE A 24 8.15 1.25 -8.25
N HIS A 25 8.44 2.35 -7.54
CA HIS A 25 7.99 3.68 -7.97
C HIS A 25 8.44 4.00 -9.40
N GLU A 26 9.72 3.87 -9.72
CA GLU A 26 10.23 4.16 -11.07
C GLU A 26 9.66 3.20 -12.12
N ASN A 27 9.47 1.92 -11.79
CA ASN A 27 8.82 0.95 -12.68
C ASN A 27 7.37 1.34 -12.97
N LEU A 28 6.55 1.63 -11.96
CA LEU A 28 5.16 2.05 -12.15
C LEU A 28 5.08 3.41 -12.86
N LYS A 29 6.01 4.33 -12.57
CA LYS A 29 6.06 5.64 -13.22
C LYS A 29 6.31 5.52 -14.72
N ARG A 30 7.22 4.64 -15.14
CA ARG A 30 7.56 4.44 -16.56
C ARG A 30 6.57 3.51 -17.26
N GLY A 31 6.12 2.46 -16.59
CA GLY A 31 5.25 1.42 -17.14
C GLY A 31 3.76 1.76 -17.14
N VAL A 32 3.29 2.56 -16.19
CA VAL A 32 1.85 2.86 -16.03
C VAL A 32 1.60 4.37 -16.07
N TYR A 33 2.20 5.13 -15.16
CA TYR A 33 1.87 6.55 -14.98
C TYR A 33 2.12 7.38 -16.24
N LYS A 34 3.34 7.36 -16.80
CA LYS A 34 3.70 8.15 -18.00
C LYS A 34 2.84 7.79 -19.21
N PRO A 35 2.64 6.50 -19.57
CA PRO A 35 1.73 6.11 -20.66
C PRO A 35 0.30 6.60 -20.45
N VAL A 36 -0.28 6.42 -19.26
CA VAL A 36 -1.65 6.86 -18.97
C VAL A 36 -1.73 8.39 -19.00
N ARG A 37 -0.73 9.10 -18.46
CA ARG A 37 -0.68 10.56 -18.43
C ARG A 37 -0.64 11.21 -19.82
N LYS A 38 -0.13 10.51 -20.84
CA LYS A 38 -0.15 10.99 -22.24
C LYS A 38 -1.58 11.11 -22.79
N ARG A 39 -2.53 10.33 -22.27
CA ARG A 39 -3.91 10.25 -22.79
C ARG A 39 -4.96 10.74 -21.80
N PHE A 40 -4.64 10.72 -20.50
CA PHE A 40 -5.58 11.02 -19.42
C PHE A 40 -5.03 12.06 -18.44
N SER A 41 -5.91 12.54 -17.55
CA SER A 41 -5.57 13.52 -16.52
C SER A 41 -4.56 12.97 -15.50
N ARG A 42 -3.94 13.87 -14.73
CA ARG A 42 -3.01 13.51 -13.65
C ARG A 42 -3.64 12.55 -12.64
N ASN A 43 -4.89 12.80 -12.26
CA ASN A 43 -5.59 12.00 -11.25
C ASN A 43 -5.83 10.58 -11.75
N VAL A 44 -6.25 10.42 -13.01
CA VAL A 44 -6.42 9.10 -13.64
C VAL A 44 -5.08 8.36 -13.68
N ALA A 45 -4.01 9.01 -14.12
CA ALA A 45 -2.68 8.38 -14.15
C ALA A 45 -2.19 7.93 -12.77
N MET A 46 -2.45 8.73 -11.73
CA MET A 46 -2.13 8.37 -10.35
C MET A 46 -2.95 7.15 -9.89
N VAL A 47 -4.28 7.18 -10.03
CA VAL A 47 -5.17 6.08 -9.63
C VAL A 47 -4.81 4.80 -10.38
N SER A 48 -4.58 4.87 -11.70
CA SER A 48 -4.15 3.71 -12.50
C SER A 48 -2.85 3.10 -11.99
N SER A 49 -1.91 3.90 -11.48
CA SER A 49 -0.64 3.41 -10.93
C SER A 49 -0.85 2.64 -9.62
N PHE A 50 -1.74 3.13 -8.75
CA PHE A 50 -2.11 2.41 -7.52
C PHE A 50 -2.88 1.11 -7.81
N VAL A 51 -3.83 1.15 -8.75
CA VAL A 51 -4.59 -0.05 -9.18
C VAL A 51 -3.64 -1.10 -9.77
N ALA A 52 -2.72 -0.70 -10.65
CA ALA A 52 -1.73 -1.61 -11.22
C ALA A 52 -0.85 -2.24 -10.14
N SER A 53 -0.43 -1.47 -9.12
CA SER A 53 0.31 -1.99 -7.97
C SER A 53 -0.50 -3.01 -7.17
N GLY A 54 -1.78 -2.71 -6.91
CA GLY A 54 -2.69 -3.63 -6.21
C GLY A 54 -2.86 -4.95 -6.96
N ILE A 55 -3.16 -4.89 -8.26
CA ILE A 55 -3.28 -6.08 -9.12
C ILE A 55 -2.00 -6.90 -9.13
N PHE A 56 -0.83 -6.25 -9.19
CA PHE A 56 0.44 -6.94 -9.18
C PHE A 56 0.67 -7.71 -7.87
N HIS A 57 0.25 -7.15 -6.74
CA HIS A 57 0.30 -7.87 -5.47
C HIS A 57 -0.69 -9.04 -5.39
N GLU A 58 -1.90 -8.90 -5.92
CA GLU A 58 -2.83 -10.03 -6.05
C GLU A 58 -2.23 -11.14 -6.92
N TRP A 59 -1.57 -10.77 -8.03
CA TRP A 59 -0.89 -11.72 -8.90
C TRP A 59 0.28 -12.43 -8.20
N ILE A 60 1.10 -11.71 -7.44
CA ILE A 60 2.16 -12.31 -6.62
C ILE A 60 1.58 -13.33 -5.64
N LEU A 61 0.50 -12.97 -4.93
CA LEU A 61 -0.17 -13.88 -4.01
C LEU A 61 -0.70 -15.12 -4.73
N LEU A 62 -1.33 -14.94 -5.89
CA LEU A 62 -1.80 -16.05 -6.71
C LEU A 62 -0.65 -16.96 -7.12
N VAL A 63 0.49 -16.44 -7.56
CA VAL A 63 1.66 -17.23 -7.98
C VAL A 63 2.30 -17.96 -6.81
N ILE A 64 2.49 -17.29 -5.66
CA ILE A 64 3.07 -17.90 -4.45
C ILE A 64 2.18 -19.05 -3.95
N TYR A 65 0.86 -18.83 -3.95
CA TYR A 65 -0.12 -19.81 -3.46
C TYR A 65 -0.73 -20.65 -4.59
N PHE A 66 -0.15 -20.66 -5.79
CA PHE A 66 -0.66 -21.39 -6.97
C PHE A 66 -0.54 -22.92 -6.83
N ARG A 67 -0.04 -23.45 -5.70
CA ARG A 67 0.06 -24.90 -5.53
C ARG A 67 -1.32 -25.54 -5.64
N ASN A 68 -1.33 -26.67 -6.34
CA ASN A 68 -2.52 -27.47 -6.60
C ASN A 68 -3.29 -27.69 -5.30
N TYR A 69 -4.52 -27.18 -5.25
CA TYR A 69 -5.45 -27.38 -4.14
C TYR A 69 -5.64 -28.88 -3.81
N SER A 70 -5.39 -29.78 -4.76
CA SER A 70 -5.42 -31.24 -4.58
C SER A 70 -4.26 -31.80 -3.74
N GLU A 71 -3.13 -31.10 -3.58
CA GLU A 71 -2.00 -31.50 -2.72
C GLU A 71 -2.12 -30.97 -1.28
N CYS A 72 -3.13 -30.13 -1.00
CA CYS A 72 -3.33 -29.49 0.29
C CYS A 72 -3.90 -30.38 1.40
N GLN A 73 -3.95 -31.70 1.20
CA GLN A 73 -4.52 -32.62 2.19
C GLN A 73 -3.56 -32.99 3.33
N ASP A 74 -2.23 -32.98 3.11
CA ASP A 74 -1.28 -33.57 4.08
C ASP A 74 -0.21 -32.63 4.66
N ILE A 75 0.00 -31.43 4.10
CA ILE A 75 1.02 -30.50 4.61
C ILE A 75 0.36 -29.17 4.99
N ARG A 76 0.14 -28.96 6.29
CA ARG A 76 -0.20 -27.64 6.82
C ARG A 76 0.99 -26.70 6.62
N PRO A 77 0.78 -25.46 6.16
CA PRO A 77 -0.49 -24.74 6.03
C PRO A 77 -0.94 -24.55 4.57
N CYS A 78 -2.16 -24.97 4.26
CA CYS A 78 -2.82 -24.63 2.99
C CYS A 78 -3.62 -23.34 3.15
N TYR A 79 -3.20 -22.28 2.45
CA TYR A 79 -3.90 -21.00 2.43
C TYR A 79 -4.62 -20.82 1.10
N LYS A 80 -5.94 -20.59 1.16
CA LYS A 80 -6.73 -20.22 -0.02
C LYS A 80 -6.58 -18.71 -0.26
N PRO A 81 -5.99 -18.26 -1.38
CA PRO A 81 -5.83 -16.84 -1.64
C PRO A 81 -7.20 -16.17 -1.75
N VAL A 82 -7.46 -15.22 -0.85
CA VAL A 82 -8.60 -14.32 -0.94
C VAL A 82 -8.19 -13.11 -1.77
N LEU A 83 -8.83 -12.95 -2.94
CA LEU A 83 -8.57 -11.84 -3.84
C LEU A 83 -9.19 -10.54 -3.32
N GLY A 84 -8.51 -9.42 -3.59
CA GLY A 84 -9.02 -8.07 -3.39
C GLY A 84 -8.51 -7.37 -2.13
N GLY A 85 -7.82 -8.08 -1.23
CA GLY A 85 -7.24 -7.49 -0.02
C GLY A 85 -6.14 -6.49 -0.34
N ALA A 86 -5.23 -6.84 -1.26
CA ALA A 86 -4.17 -5.93 -1.67
C ALA A 86 -4.74 -4.76 -2.49
N LEU A 87 -5.68 -5.03 -3.39
CA LEU A 87 -6.32 -3.96 -4.17
C LEU A 87 -7.02 -2.94 -3.26
N SER A 88 -7.72 -3.39 -2.20
CA SER A 88 -8.39 -2.51 -1.24
C SER A 88 -7.40 -1.60 -0.49
N PHE A 89 -6.24 -2.15 -0.09
CA PHE A 89 -5.17 -1.37 0.55
C PHE A 89 -4.61 -0.26 -0.36
N PHE A 90 -4.33 -0.57 -1.64
CA PHE A 90 -3.84 0.44 -2.57
C PHE A 90 -4.93 1.43 -2.99
N ALA A 91 -6.19 1.00 -3.05
CA ALA A 91 -7.33 1.90 -3.30
C ALA A 91 -7.48 2.95 -2.19
N TRP A 92 -7.35 2.54 -0.92
CA TRP A 92 -7.34 3.48 0.21
C TRP A 92 -6.22 4.52 0.10
N ASN A 93 -5.00 4.08 -0.21
CA ASN A 93 -3.87 4.98 -0.39
C ASN A 93 -4.04 5.91 -1.61
N ALA A 94 -4.67 5.42 -2.69
CA ALA A 94 -5.03 6.26 -3.83
C ALA A 94 -6.04 7.35 -3.45
N VAL A 95 -7.02 7.05 -2.59
CA VAL A 95 -7.96 8.04 -2.06
C VAL A 95 -7.24 9.10 -1.24
N LEU A 96 -6.31 8.71 -0.36
CA LEU A 96 -5.54 9.67 0.44
C LEU A 96 -4.71 10.62 -0.42
N VAL A 97 -4.00 10.10 -1.43
CA VAL A 97 -3.21 10.92 -2.37
C VAL A 97 -4.11 11.75 -3.28
N PHE A 98 -5.27 11.22 -3.68
CA PHE A 98 -6.26 11.98 -4.43
C PHE A 98 -6.79 13.16 -3.61
N LEU A 99 -7.14 12.92 -2.34
CA LEU A 99 -7.58 13.96 -1.42
C LEU A 99 -6.47 15.00 -1.19
N GLU A 100 -5.21 14.57 -1.04
CA GLU A 100 -4.05 15.48 -0.96
C GLU A 100 -3.94 16.38 -2.21
N TYR A 101 -4.16 15.83 -3.40
CA TYR A 101 -4.14 16.61 -4.65
C TYR A 101 -5.37 17.49 -4.85
N ALA A 102 -6.56 17.00 -4.48
CA ALA A 102 -7.81 17.74 -4.57
C ALA A 102 -7.84 18.90 -3.57
N THR A 103 -7.22 18.72 -2.39
CA THR A 103 -7.05 19.76 -1.37
C THR A 103 -5.83 20.64 -1.62
N GLY A 104 -5.11 20.45 -2.74
CA GLY A 104 -3.81 21.01 -3.10
C GLY A 104 -3.73 22.54 -3.16
N GLY A 105 -3.96 23.22 -2.04
CA GLY A 105 -4.02 24.67 -1.97
C GLY A 105 -5.07 25.26 -1.02
N VAL A 106 -5.75 24.50 -0.15
CA VAL A 106 -6.54 25.15 0.90
C VAL A 106 -5.55 25.78 1.89
N SER A 107 -5.40 27.12 1.83
CA SER A 107 -4.48 27.99 2.61
C SER A 107 -4.45 27.75 4.14
N ILE A 108 -5.36 26.92 4.65
CA ILE A 108 -5.55 26.59 6.06
C ILE A 108 -4.65 25.41 6.49
N MET A 109 -4.50 24.37 5.66
CA MET A 109 -3.65 23.21 6.00
C MET A 109 -2.14 23.50 5.98
N PRO A 110 -1.57 24.28 5.03
CA PRO A 110 -0.15 24.61 5.05
C PRO A 110 0.26 25.35 6.33
N LYS A 111 -0.62 26.19 6.90
CA LYS A 111 -0.34 26.93 8.13
C LYS A 111 -0.36 26.04 9.38
N PHE A 112 -1.37 25.16 9.48
CA PHE A 112 -1.48 24.21 10.58
C PHE A 112 -0.42 23.11 10.50
N ALA A 113 -0.16 22.60 9.29
CA ALA A 113 0.91 21.66 9.03
C ALA A 113 2.26 22.31 9.30
N ALA A 114 2.54 23.55 8.85
CA ALA A 114 3.81 24.24 9.10
C ALA A 114 4.17 24.35 10.59
N ALA A 115 3.19 24.50 11.47
CA ALA A 115 3.38 24.53 12.92
C ALA A 115 3.73 23.17 13.53
N LEU A 116 3.42 22.06 12.84
CA LEU A 116 3.63 20.71 13.36
C LEU A 116 5.08 20.24 13.11
N PRO A 117 5.81 19.73 14.13
CA PRO A 117 7.11 19.10 13.97
C PRO A 117 7.10 17.99 12.90
N ARG A 118 8.19 17.86 12.15
CA ARG A 118 8.32 16.88 11.04
C ARG A 118 7.96 15.46 11.47
N PHE A 119 8.40 15.04 12.65
CA PHE A 119 8.10 13.72 13.21
C PHE A 119 6.59 13.45 13.35
N LEU A 120 5.83 14.42 13.86
CA LEU A 120 4.37 14.27 14.02
C LEU A 120 3.65 14.19 12.66
N ARG A 121 4.15 14.90 11.64
CA ARG A 121 3.60 14.78 10.28
C ARG A 121 3.84 13.39 9.71
N SER A 122 5.05 12.86 9.86
CA SER A 122 5.38 11.49 9.41
C SER A 122 4.55 10.46 10.14
N LEU A 123 4.38 10.62 11.45
CA LEU A 123 3.53 9.77 12.26
C LEU A 123 2.07 9.79 11.75
N LEU A 124 1.50 10.97 11.48
CA LEU A 124 0.16 11.11 10.92
C LEU A 124 0.03 10.46 9.54
N VAL A 125 1.01 10.64 8.66
CA VAL A 125 1.03 10.00 7.33
C VAL A 125 1.01 8.48 7.46
N VAL A 126 1.82 7.93 8.37
CA VAL A 126 1.87 6.49 8.66
C VAL A 126 0.53 6.01 9.22
N PHE A 127 -0.03 6.72 10.21
CA PHE A 127 -1.32 6.38 10.81
C PHE A 127 -2.50 6.49 9.85
N LEU A 128 -2.41 7.32 8.80
CA LEU A 128 -3.44 7.42 7.77
C LEU A 128 -3.24 6.38 6.67
N ALA A 129 -2.01 6.13 6.24
CA ALA A 129 -1.69 5.21 5.14
C ALA A 129 -1.79 3.72 5.52
N LEU A 130 -1.47 3.38 6.77
CA LEU A 130 -1.35 1.99 7.25
C LEU A 130 -2.53 1.37 8.03
N PRO A 131 -3.69 2.00 8.30
CA PRO A 131 -4.80 1.32 8.98
C PRO A 131 -5.23 0.02 8.31
N LEU A 132 -5.21 -0.02 6.98
CA LEU A 132 -5.57 -1.21 6.18
C LEU A 132 -4.36 -2.11 5.87
N ALA A 133 -3.20 -1.87 6.48
CA ALA A 133 -2.02 -2.72 6.27
C ALA A 133 -2.29 -4.17 6.68
N HIS A 134 -3.12 -4.39 7.71
CA HIS A 134 -3.51 -5.74 8.14
C HIS A 134 -4.24 -6.53 7.04
N VAL A 135 -5.04 -5.86 6.19
CA VAL A 135 -5.72 -6.49 5.04
C VAL A 135 -4.71 -6.94 3.99
N PHE A 136 -3.67 -6.13 3.78
CA PHE A 136 -2.58 -6.44 2.87
C PHE A 136 -1.67 -7.56 3.40
N THR A 137 -1.37 -7.59 4.71
CA THR A 137 -0.43 -8.55 5.30
C THR A 137 -1.07 -9.89 5.65
N LYS A 138 -2.38 -9.94 5.87
CA LYS A 138 -3.10 -11.15 6.29
C LYS A 138 -2.82 -12.39 5.42
N PRO A 139 -2.85 -12.31 4.07
CA PRO A 139 -2.53 -13.47 3.22
C PRO A 139 -1.14 -14.06 3.46
N TYR A 140 -0.15 -13.20 3.71
CA TYR A 140 1.23 -13.63 3.93
C TYR A 140 1.43 -14.27 5.30
N ILE A 141 0.66 -13.83 6.30
CA ILE A 141 0.67 -14.38 7.65
C ILE A 141 -0.08 -15.72 7.67
N ASP A 142 -1.28 -15.76 7.12
CA ASP A 142 -2.12 -16.97 7.07
C ASP A 142 -1.52 -18.06 6.16
N GLY A 143 -0.78 -17.66 5.13
CA GLY A 143 0.00 -18.56 4.29
C GLY A 143 1.42 -18.85 4.79
N HIS A 144 1.74 -18.47 6.04
CA HIS A 144 3.00 -18.74 6.74
C HIS A 144 4.29 -18.31 6.01
N LEU A 145 4.20 -17.45 5.00
CA LEU A 145 5.37 -16.91 4.31
C LEU A 145 6.18 -16.01 5.25
N PHE A 146 5.49 -15.33 6.18
CA PHE A 146 6.09 -14.47 7.19
C PHE A 146 5.53 -14.81 8.58
N HIS A 147 5.88 -15.99 9.10
CA HIS A 147 5.44 -16.44 10.43
C HIS A 147 5.77 -15.43 11.55
N ASP A 148 6.95 -14.80 11.48
CA ASP A 148 7.42 -13.86 12.52
C ASP A 148 6.62 -12.55 12.55
N PHE A 149 5.97 -12.17 11.43
CA PHE A 149 5.12 -10.98 11.39
C PHE A 149 3.87 -11.11 12.24
N ARG A 150 3.44 -12.34 12.56
CA ARG A 150 2.31 -12.60 13.46
C ARG A 150 2.56 -12.08 14.88
N VAL A 151 3.81 -12.07 15.32
CA VAL A 151 4.20 -11.64 16.67
C VAL A 151 4.35 -10.11 16.75
N ALA A 152 4.65 -9.46 15.63
CA ALA A 152 5.00 -8.04 15.59
C ALA A 152 3.84 -7.09 15.24
N LEU A 153 2.74 -7.57 14.64
CA LEU A 153 1.65 -6.73 14.15
C LEU A 153 0.33 -6.96 14.90
N PRO A 154 -0.44 -5.90 15.22
CA PRO A 154 -1.80 -6.05 15.73
C PRO A 154 -2.69 -6.64 14.62
N ILE A 155 -3.26 -7.83 14.87
CA ILE A 155 -4.13 -8.55 13.92
C ILE A 155 -5.52 -8.65 14.51
N LEU A 156 -6.55 -8.28 13.74
CA LEU A 156 -7.94 -8.55 14.10
C LEU A 156 -8.23 -10.04 13.87
N VAL A 157 -8.41 -10.78 14.96
CA VAL A 157 -8.77 -12.19 14.94
C VAL A 157 -10.23 -12.32 15.32
N LYS A 158 -11.00 -13.07 14.52
CA LYS A 158 -12.37 -13.44 14.91
C LYS A 158 -12.27 -14.46 16.05
N VAL A 159 -12.67 -14.06 17.25
CA VAL A 159 -12.82 -14.99 18.39
C VAL A 159 -14.17 -15.70 18.20
N SER A 160 -14.11 -17.02 18.07
CA SER A 160 -15.26 -17.92 18.03
C SER A 160 -15.88 -18.10 19.40
#